data_AF-A0A431ISV6-F1
#
_entry.id   AF-A0A431ISV6-F1
#
_cell.length_a   1.000
_cell.length_b   1.000
_cell.length_c   1.000
_cell.angle_alpha   90.00
_cell.angle_beta   90.00
_cell.angle_gamma   90.00
#
_symmetry.space_group_name_H-M   'P 1'
#
loop_
_entity.id
_entity.type
_entity.pdbx_description
1 polymer ?
#
loop_
_entity_poly.entity_id
_entity_poly.type
_entity_poly.pdbx_seq_one_letter_code
_entity_poly.pdbx_strand_id
1 'polypeptide(L)'
;MMQSNKEIAVSFLKDVSSGNVFEAYEKYASIEFKHHNLYYKGDLISLRNGMYESQQNFPHKILEVKQIIAEGDTVMTHSHVKLKQDDLGFILAHIFKIKDGKIIELWDFGQVIIENSPNENGPF
;
A
#
# COMPACT_ATOMS: atom_id res chain seq x y z
N MET A 1 21.88 8.47 6.90
CA MET A 1 21.61 7.06 7.27
C MET A 1 20.74 6.45 6.18
N MET A 2 20.94 5.18 5.85
CA MET A 2 20.09 4.47 4.89
C MET A 2 18.72 4.22 5.51
N GLN A 3 17.65 4.41 4.75
CA GLN A 3 16.27 4.20 5.22
C GLN A 3 16.03 2.71 5.49
N SER A 4 15.36 2.37 6.59
CA SER A 4 15.02 0.98 6.90
C SER A 4 13.94 0.43 5.96
N ASN A 5 13.87 -0.89 5.79
CA ASN A 5 12.85 -1.53 4.96
C ASN A 5 11.41 -1.15 5.43
N LYS A 6 11.19 -1.02 6.74
CA LYS A 6 9.90 -0.57 7.30
C LYS A 6 9.56 0.85 6.87
N GLU A 7 10.53 1.76 6.94
CA GLU A 7 10.34 3.15 6.53
C GLU A 7 10.12 3.25 5.01
N ILE A 8 10.84 2.48 4.19
CA ILE A 8 10.62 2.43 2.73
C ILE A 8 9.18 2.02 2.41
N ALA A 9 8.69 0.93 3.01
CA ALA A 9 7.33 0.44 2.79
C ALA A 9 6.26 1.48 3.17
N VAL A 10 6.40 2.11 4.35
CA VAL A 10 5.45 3.12 4.82
C VAL A 10 5.51 4.39 3.97
N SER A 11 6.71 4.86 3.63
CA SER A 11 6.88 6.04 2.80
C SER A 11 6.32 5.83 1.40
N PHE A 12 6.53 4.66 0.79
CA PHE A 12 5.92 4.31 -0.49
C PHE A 12 4.38 4.40 -0.43
N LEU A 13 3.76 3.76 0.57
CA LEU A 13 2.30 3.79 0.72
C LEU A 13 1.77 5.22 0.95
N LYS A 14 2.44 6.00 1.79
CA LYS A 14 2.06 7.39 2.07
C LYS A 14 2.16 8.25 0.81
N ASP A 15 3.29 8.21 0.11
CA ASP A 15 3.52 9.02 -1.09
C ASP A 15 2.53 8.66 -2.21
N VAL A 16 2.24 7.36 -2.41
CA VAL A 16 1.19 6.92 -3.35
C VAL A 16 -0.18 7.42 -2.92
N SER A 17 -0.53 7.31 -1.64
CA SER A 17 -1.85 7.74 -1.13
C SER A 17 -2.06 9.25 -1.13
N SER A 18 -0.97 10.05 -1.03
CA SER A 18 -1.01 11.51 -1.08
C SER A 18 -0.97 12.07 -2.50
N GLY A 19 -0.89 11.21 -3.51
CA GLY A 19 -0.91 11.57 -4.92
C GLY A 19 0.44 11.78 -5.58
N ASN A 20 1.55 11.56 -4.89
CA ASN A 20 2.91 11.59 -5.45
C ASN A 20 3.25 10.25 -6.12
N VAL A 21 2.33 9.73 -6.93
CA VAL A 21 2.37 8.34 -7.40
C VAL A 21 3.60 8.08 -8.25
N PHE A 22 3.96 8.98 -9.17
CA PHE A 22 5.10 8.76 -10.06
C PHE A 22 6.42 8.83 -9.29
N GLU A 23 6.57 9.83 -8.43
CA GLU A 23 7.73 10.03 -7.59
C GLU A 23 7.93 8.86 -6.62
N ALA A 24 6.85 8.32 -6.05
CA ALA A 24 6.90 7.16 -5.18
C ALA A 24 7.45 5.93 -5.91
N TYR A 25 6.94 5.62 -7.10
CA TYR A 25 7.44 4.48 -7.86
C TYR A 25 8.89 4.68 -8.34
N GLU A 26 9.27 5.89 -8.77
CA GLU A 26 10.66 6.19 -9.13
C GLU A 26 11.61 6.05 -7.92
N LYS A 27 11.20 6.59 -6.78
CA LYS A 27 12.01 6.63 -5.56
C LYS A 27 12.14 5.26 -4.90
N TYR A 28 11.06 4.48 -4.79
CA TYR A 28 11.07 3.26 -3.99
C TYR A 28 11.01 1.97 -4.79
N ALA A 29 10.48 1.95 -6.02
CA ALA A 29 10.40 0.70 -6.78
C ALA A 29 11.68 0.40 -7.58
N SER A 30 11.99 -0.89 -7.73
CA SER A 30 13.04 -1.40 -8.62
C SER A 30 12.56 -1.41 -10.07
N ILE A 31 13.51 -1.44 -11.00
CA ILE A 31 13.23 -1.71 -12.42
C ILE A 31 12.65 -3.13 -12.65
N GLU A 32 12.95 -4.06 -11.74
CA GLU A 32 12.46 -5.45 -11.76
C GLU A 32 11.14 -5.63 -10.97
N PHE A 33 10.48 -4.54 -10.59
CA PHE A 33 9.25 -4.58 -9.80
C PHE A 33 8.15 -5.41 -10.47
N LYS A 34 7.57 -6.32 -9.69
CA LYS A 34 6.35 -7.05 -10.03
C LYS A 34 5.35 -6.99 -8.88
N HIS A 35 4.08 -7.19 -9.18
CA HIS A 35 3.03 -7.21 -8.17
C HIS A 35 2.02 -8.32 -8.43
N HIS A 36 1.20 -8.58 -7.41
CA HIS A 36 0.21 -9.67 -7.42
C HIS A 36 -1.24 -9.19 -7.31
N ASN A 37 -1.47 -7.87 -7.33
CA ASN A 37 -2.82 -7.31 -7.43
C ASN A 37 -3.61 -7.90 -8.61
N LEU A 38 -4.79 -8.45 -8.33
CA LEU A 38 -5.61 -9.21 -9.29
C LEU A 38 -6.27 -8.35 -10.37
N TYR A 39 -6.30 -7.02 -10.21
CA TYR A 39 -7.01 -6.11 -11.11
C TYR A 39 -6.13 -5.53 -12.22
N TYR A 40 -4.81 -5.70 -12.14
CA TYR A 40 -3.85 -5.13 -13.09
C TYR A 40 -2.92 -6.20 -13.62
N LYS A 41 -2.42 -5.99 -14.84
CA LYS A 41 -1.30 -6.79 -15.37
C LYS A 41 -0.08 -6.61 -14.46
N GLY A 42 0.61 -7.69 -14.13
CA GLY A 42 1.68 -7.77 -13.11
C GLY A 42 2.98 -7.00 -13.37
N ASP A 43 2.93 -5.82 -14.00
CA ASP A 43 4.06 -4.97 -14.31
C ASP A 43 3.96 -3.59 -13.62
N LEU A 44 5.11 -2.94 -13.42
CA LEU A 44 5.22 -1.65 -12.74
C LEU A 44 4.32 -0.57 -13.38
N ILE A 45 4.29 -0.53 -14.72
CA ILE A 45 3.59 0.53 -15.45
C ILE A 45 2.09 0.43 -15.21
N SER A 46 1.55 -0.78 -15.27
CA SER A 46 0.13 -1.05 -15.08
C SER A 46 -0.34 -0.68 -13.68
N LEU A 47 0.37 -1.10 -12.62
CA LEU A 47 -0.01 -0.75 -11.25
C LEU A 47 0.15 0.75 -10.96
N ARG A 48 1.26 1.37 -11.39
CA ARG A 48 1.49 2.82 -11.19
C ARG A 48 0.38 3.64 -11.83
N ASN A 49 -0.02 3.32 -13.06
CA ASN A 49 -1.09 4.03 -13.76
C ASN A 49 -2.44 3.81 -13.07
N GLY A 50 -2.74 2.60 -12.61
CA GLY A 50 -3.94 2.31 -11.81
C GLY A 50 -3.98 3.10 -10.49
N MET A 51 -2.85 3.23 -9.81
CA MET A 51 -2.75 4.05 -8.58
C MET A 51 -2.92 5.55 -8.87
N TYR A 52 -2.41 6.04 -10.01
CA TYR A 52 -2.61 7.41 -10.46
C TYR A 52 -4.09 7.69 -10.78
N GLU A 53 -4.74 6.80 -11.52
CA GLU A 53 -6.19 6.89 -11.79
C GLU A 53 -7.01 6.85 -10.49
N SER A 54 -6.69 5.93 -9.58
CA SER A 54 -7.30 5.86 -8.24
C SER A 54 -7.13 7.18 -7.48
N GLN A 55 -5.99 7.86 -7.58
CA GLN A 55 -5.80 9.18 -6.96
C GLN A 55 -6.73 10.24 -7.56
N GLN A 56 -6.92 10.24 -8.87
CA GLN A 56 -7.83 11.20 -9.52
C GLN A 56 -9.27 10.98 -9.09
N ASN A 57 -9.68 9.72 -8.95
CA ASN A 57 -11.03 9.35 -8.52
C ASN A 57 -11.26 9.59 -7.02
N PHE A 58 -10.22 9.46 -6.20
CA PHE A 58 -10.27 9.54 -4.73
C PHE A 58 -9.14 10.42 -4.18
N PRO A 59 -9.16 11.75 -4.45
CA PRO A 59 -8.05 12.65 -4.14
C PRO A 59 -7.83 12.87 -2.63
N HIS A 60 -8.84 12.55 -1.82
CA HIS A 60 -8.82 12.68 -0.36
C HIS A 60 -8.85 11.32 0.35
N LYS A 61 -8.42 10.26 -0.33
CA LYS A 61 -8.29 8.94 0.31
C LYS A 61 -7.33 9.00 1.49
N ILE A 62 -7.63 8.24 2.52
CA ILE A 62 -6.85 8.17 3.75
C ILE A 62 -6.20 6.80 3.81
N LEU A 63 -4.91 6.77 4.12
CA LEU A 63 -4.16 5.56 4.46
C LEU A 63 -3.54 5.74 5.83
N GLU A 64 -3.91 4.87 6.76
CA GLU A 64 -3.36 4.82 8.11
C GLU A 64 -2.73 3.46 8.37
N VAL A 65 -1.42 3.41 8.53
CA VAL A 65 -0.71 2.17 8.86
C VAL A 65 -0.85 1.90 10.36
N LYS A 66 -1.51 0.80 10.73
CA LYS A 66 -1.76 0.39 12.12
C LYS A 66 -0.63 -0.47 12.69
N GLN A 67 -0.04 -1.33 11.86
CA GLN A 67 1.06 -2.21 12.28
C GLN A 67 2.06 -2.46 11.15
N ILE A 68 3.33 -2.67 11.53
CA ILE A 68 4.41 -2.98 10.59
C ILE A 68 5.27 -4.13 11.15
N ILE A 69 5.31 -5.24 10.43
CA ILE A 69 6.12 -6.41 10.75
C ILE A 69 7.22 -6.53 9.69
N ALA A 70 8.45 -6.86 10.09
CA ALA A 70 9.53 -7.09 9.15
C ALA A 70 10.35 -8.31 9.58
N GLU A 71 10.71 -9.12 8.60
CA GLU A 71 11.59 -10.27 8.75
C GLU A 71 12.53 -10.31 7.54
N GLY A 72 13.83 -10.08 7.79
CA GLY A 72 14.83 -9.90 6.74
C GLY A 72 14.42 -8.81 5.73
N ASP A 73 14.29 -9.21 4.48
CA ASP A 73 13.96 -8.35 3.34
C ASP A 73 12.45 -8.21 3.10
N THR A 74 11.61 -8.86 3.91
CA THR A 74 10.16 -8.83 3.78
C THR A 74 9.54 -7.91 4.83
N VAL A 75 8.63 -7.05 4.40
CA VAL A 75 7.87 -6.14 5.26
C VAL A 75 6.39 -6.31 5.00
N MET A 76 5.61 -6.49 6.06
CA MET A 76 4.15 -6.44 5.99
C MET A 76 3.64 -5.21 6.72
N THR A 77 2.67 -4.52 6.12
CA THR A 77 1.86 -3.48 6.76
C THR A 77 0.43 -3.98 6.93
N HIS A 78 -0.20 -3.60 8.04
CA HIS A 78 -1.64 -3.72 8.26
C HIS A 78 -2.21 -2.31 8.39
N SER A 79 -3.16 -1.95 7.52
CA SER A 79 -3.55 -0.56 7.30
C SER A 79 -5.06 -0.39 7.19
N HIS A 80 -5.55 0.75 7.67
CA HIS A 80 -6.90 1.24 7.40
C HIS A 80 -6.86 2.15 6.18
N VAL A 81 -7.63 1.83 5.15
CA VAL A 81 -7.73 2.64 3.94
C VAL A 81 -9.17 3.07 3.69
N LYS A 82 -9.39 4.37 3.48
CA LYS A 82 -10.69 4.94 3.14
C LYS A 82 -10.59 5.66 1.82
N LEU A 83 -11.45 5.35 0.85
CA LEU A 83 -11.44 6.03 -0.45
C LEU A 83 -12.09 7.41 -0.35
N LYS A 84 -13.11 7.55 0.50
CA LYS A 84 -13.71 8.83 0.88
C LYS A 84 -13.71 9.00 2.39
N GLN A 85 -13.79 10.24 2.86
CA GLN A 85 -13.70 10.56 4.29
C GLN A 85 -14.82 9.93 5.13
N ASP A 86 -15.99 9.67 4.54
CA ASP A 86 -17.13 9.06 5.24
C ASP A 86 -17.21 7.53 5.08
N ASP A 87 -16.33 6.92 4.28
CA ASP A 87 -16.34 5.46 4.09
C ASP A 87 -15.90 4.74 5.37
N LEU A 88 -16.49 3.59 5.68
CA LEU A 88 -15.91 2.67 6.68
C LEU A 88 -14.53 2.17 6.22
N GLY A 89 -14.36 2.00 4.91
CA GLY A 89 -13.08 1.69 4.28
C GLY A 89 -12.74 0.20 4.30
N PHE A 90 -11.45 -0.08 4.25
CA PHE A 90 -10.86 -1.39 4.07
C PHE A 90 -9.79 -1.64 5.13
N ILE A 91 -9.70 -2.90 5.53
CA ILE A 91 -8.54 -3.46 6.21
C ILE A 91 -7.65 -4.02 5.13
N LEU A 92 -6.48 -3.42 4.90
CA LEU A 92 -5.55 -3.88 3.86
C LEU A 92 -4.23 -4.34 4.48
N ALA A 93 -3.76 -5.48 3.99
CA ALA A 93 -2.38 -5.91 4.17
C ALA A 93 -1.59 -5.64 2.89
N HIS A 94 -0.42 -5.03 3.03
CA HIS A 94 0.57 -4.96 1.94
C HIS A 94 1.82 -5.68 2.39
N ILE A 95 2.31 -6.61 1.57
CA ILE A 95 3.56 -7.33 1.78
C ILE A 95 4.53 -6.86 0.70
N PHE A 96 5.70 -6.43 1.12
CA PHE A 96 6.77 -5.94 0.28
C PHE A 96 7.97 -6.86 0.41
N LYS A 97 8.61 -7.19 -0.70
CA LYS A 97 10.00 -7.64 -0.71
C LYS A 97 10.88 -6.48 -1.12
N ILE A 98 11.87 -6.15 -0.30
CA ILE A 98 12.75 -5.01 -0.47
C ILE A 98 14.20 -5.49 -0.56
N LYS A 99 14.89 -5.11 -1.62
CA LYS A 99 16.30 -5.44 -1.84
C LYS A 99 17.04 -4.19 -2.27
N ASP A 100 18.23 -3.97 -1.71
CA ASP A 100 19.09 -2.82 -2.05
C ASP A 100 18.36 -1.46 -1.92
N GLY A 101 17.48 -1.35 -0.93
CA GLY A 101 16.68 -0.15 -0.68
C GLY A 101 15.53 0.09 -1.67
N LYS A 102 15.17 -0.91 -2.49
CA LYS A 102 14.09 -0.85 -3.49
C LYS A 102 13.08 -1.97 -3.31
N ILE A 103 11.81 -1.66 -3.52
CA ILE A 103 10.71 -2.62 -3.58
C ILE A 103 10.85 -3.41 -4.90
N ILE A 104 11.06 -4.71 -4.79
CA ILE A 104 11.15 -5.62 -5.95
C ILE A 104 9.86 -6.41 -6.16
N GLU A 105 9.04 -6.56 -5.12
CA GLU A 105 7.80 -7.34 -5.20
C GLU A 105 6.75 -6.83 -4.21
N LEU A 106 5.49 -6.79 -4.65
CA LEU A 106 4.34 -6.33 -3.86
C LEU A 106 3.17 -7.31 -3.94
N TRP A 107 2.66 -7.74 -2.79
CA TRP A 107 1.35 -8.35 -2.64
C TRP A 107 0.44 -7.45 -1.83
N ASP A 108 -0.83 -7.37 -2.22
CA ASP A 108 -1.83 -6.61 -1.52
C ASP A 108 -3.17 -7.35 -1.53
N PHE A 109 -3.83 -7.34 -0.38
CA PHE A 109 -5.12 -7.96 -0.18
C PHE A 109 -5.80 -7.38 1.04
N GLY A 110 -7.11 -7.58 1.14
CA GLY A 110 -7.83 -7.20 2.33
C GLY A 110 -9.33 -7.32 2.19
N GLN A 111 -10.03 -6.67 3.13
CA GLN A 111 -11.46 -6.84 3.32
C GLN A 111 -12.14 -5.48 3.51
N VAL A 112 -13.34 -5.35 2.95
CA VAL A 112 -14.23 -4.21 3.24
C VAL A 112 -14.69 -4.28 4.69
N ILE A 113 -14.63 -3.16 5.41
CA ILE A 113 -15.19 -3.06 6.76
C ILE A 113 -16.71 -3.00 6.63
N ILE A 114 -17.39 -3.95 7.29
CA ILE A 114 -18.85 -4.02 7.30
C ILE A 114 -19.43 -3.16 8.42
N GLU A 115 -20.59 -2.58 8.15
CA GLU A 115 -21.39 -1.95 9.18
C GLU A 115 -21.92 -3.01 10.17
N ASN A 116 -22.08 -2.64 11.44
CA ASN A 116 -22.65 -3.50 12.48
C ASN A 116 -21.92 -4.85 12.65
N SER A 117 -20.57 -4.84 12.57
CA SER A 117 -19.75 -6.02 12.89
C SER A 117 -20.14 -6.59 14.27
N PRO A 118 -20.38 -7.91 14.39
CA PRO A 118 -20.71 -8.52 15.67
C PRO A 118 -19.49 -8.65 16.60
N ASN A 119 -18.28 -8.44 16.10
CA ASN A 119 -17.05 -8.49 16.90
C ASN A 119 -16.80 -7.14 17.60
N GLU A 120 -16.92 -7.14 18.92
CA GLU A 120 -16.78 -5.97 19.80
C GLU A 120 -15.37 -5.38 19.85
N ASN A 121 -14.34 -6.14 19.45
CA ASN A 121 -12.95 -5.65 19.44
C ASN A 121 -12.65 -4.78 18.21
N GLY A 122 -13.52 -4.78 17.21
CA GLY A 122 -13.33 -4.03 15.98
C GLY A 122 -12.27 -4.65 15.03
N PRO A 123 -11.98 -3.95 13.92
CA PRO A 123 -11.14 -4.47 12.84
C PRO A 123 -9.62 -4.27 13.01
N PHE A 124 -9.16 -3.54 14.04
CA PHE A 124 -7.75 -3.16 14.23
C PHE A 124 -7.31 -3.27 15.68
#